data_AF-A0A1F3Q029-F1
#
_entry.id   AF-A0A1F3Q029-F1
#
_cell.length_a   1.000
_cell.length_b   1.000
_cell.length_c   1.000
_cell.angle_alpha   90.00
_cell.angle_beta   90.00
_cell.angle_gamma   90.00
#
_symmetry.space_group_name_H-M   'P 1'
#
loop_
_entity.id
_entity.type
_entity.pdbx_description
1 polymer ?
#
loop_
_entity_poly.entity_id
_entity_poly.type
_entity_poly.pdbx_seq_one_letter_code
_entity_poly.pdbx_strand_id
1 'polypeptide(L)'
;MRRVVRPGGLIVVLEFSKPGGFIFKHLYNFYFRNLLPFAGSLFSRHRIAYKYLNESVMRFADHEEFIQMMKSAGLSQITQTRLTRGIASIYTGVKK
;
A
#
# COMPACT_ATOMS: atom_id res chain seq x y z
N MET A 1 -0.62 -1.42 -16.17
CA MET A 1 0.84 -1.64 -16.38
C MET A 1 1.15 -2.75 -17.38
N ARG A 2 0.62 -3.99 -17.25
CA ARG A 2 0.94 -5.11 -18.18
C ARG A 2 0.91 -4.78 -19.68
N ARG A 3 -0.07 -3.99 -20.15
CA ARG A 3 -0.21 -3.66 -21.58
C ARG A 3 1.07 -3.07 -22.20
N VAL A 4 1.76 -2.19 -21.48
CA VAL A 4 2.89 -1.40 -22.00
C VAL A 4 4.27 -2.03 -21.73
N VAL A 5 4.34 -3.03 -20.86
CA VAL A 5 5.58 -3.73 -20.52
C VAL A 5 5.85 -4.80 -21.59
N ARG A 6 7.11 -5.06 -21.95
CA ARG A 6 7.48 -6.17 -22.86
C ARG A 6 7.27 -7.54 -22.20
N PRO A 7 6.99 -8.63 -22.95
CA PRO A 7 7.03 -9.99 -22.41
C PRO A 7 8.36 -10.26 -21.67
N GLY A 8 8.30 -10.92 -20.51
CA GLY A 8 9.43 -11.12 -19.60
C GLY A 8 9.83 -9.87 -18.80
N GLY A 9 9.17 -8.73 -18.99
CA GLY A 9 9.46 -7.50 -18.25
C GLY A 9 8.97 -7.54 -16.80
N LEU A 10 9.77 -6.97 -15.90
CA LEU A 10 9.48 -6.85 -14.48
C LEU A 10 8.61 -5.61 -14.20
N ILE A 11 7.56 -5.80 -13.41
CA ILE A 11 6.75 -4.74 -12.81
C ILE A 11 7.06 -4.72 -11.32
N VAL A 12 7.36 -3.53 -10.79
CA VAL A 12 7.63 -3.30 -9.37
C VAL A 12 6.68 -2.21 -8.88
N VAL A 13 5.98 -2.50 -7.79
CA VAL A 13 5.03 -1.58 -7.15
C VAL A 13 5.44 -1.41 -5.69
N LEU A 14 5.76 -0.19 -5.29
CA LEU A 14 5.94 0.19 -3.89
C LEU A 14 4.68 0.90 -3.43
N GLU A 15 3.96 0.32 -2.47
CA GLU A 15 2.72 0.90 -1.98
C GLU A 15 2.52 0.61 -0.49
N PHE A 16 1.67 1.41 0.16
CA PHE A 16 1.25 1.12 1.52
C PHE A 16 0.52 -0.22 1.60
N SER A 17 0.77 -0.95 2.68
CA SER A 17 0.08 -2.19 3.00
C SER A 17 -0.46 -2.13 4.43
N LYS A 18 -1.41 -3.00 4.75
CA LYS A 18 -1.91 -3.09 6.12
C LYS A 18 -0.88 -3.85 6.96
N PRO A 19 -0.34 -3.24 8.04
CA PRO A 19 0.61 -3.93 8.91
C PRO A 19 -0.07 -5.13 9.57
N GLY A 20 0.64 -6.25 9.58
CA GLY A 20 0.20 -7.46 10.27
C GLY A 20 0.35 -7.33 11.80
N GLY A 21 -0.39 -8.15 12.53
CA GLY A 21 -0.35 -8.19 14.00
C GLY A 21 -1.34 -7.23 14.67
N PHE A 22 -2.10 -7.76 15.62
CA PHE A 22 -3.20 -7.06 16.30
C PHE A 22 -2.73 -5.73 16.92
N ILE A 23 -1.64 -5.74 17.67
CA ILE A 23 -1.11 -4.56 18.38
C ILE A 23 -0.66 -3.47 17.41
N PHE A 24 0.09 -3.83 16.36
CA PHE A 24 0.64 -2.87 15.40
C PHE A 24 -0.46 -2.23 14.55
N LYS A 25 -1.50 -2.99 14.19
CA LYS A 25 -2.69 -2.48 13.50
C LYS A 25 -3.43 -1.44 14.35
N HIS A 26 -3.60 -1.67 15.65
CA HIS A 26 -4.25 -0.70 16.54
C HIS A 26 -3.42 0.58 16.71
N LEU A 27 -2.11 0.45 16.91
CA LEU A 27 -1.22 1.60 17.06
C LEU A 27 -1.13 2.43 15.77
N TYR A 28 -1.03 1.75 14.62
CA TYR A 28 -1.03 2.39 13.30
C TYR A 28 -2.34 3.13 13.03
N ASN A 29 -3.48 2.49 13.29
CA ASN A 29 -4.78 3.12 13.14
C ASN A 29 -4.96 4.32 14.07
N PHE A 30 -4.45 4.25 15.31
CA PHE A 30 -4.50 5.36 16.25
C PHE A 30 -3.65 6.55 15.76
N TYR A 31 -2.43 6.29 15.31
CA TYR A 31 -1.54 7.30 14.74
C TYR A 31 -2.18 7.98 13.52
N PHE A 32 -2.69 7.18 12.57
CA PHE A 32 -3.29 7.69 11.34
C PHE A 32 -4.60 8.45 11.58
N ARG A 33 -5.47 7.96 12.48
CA ARG A 33 -6.79 8.59 12.74
C ARG A 33 -6.72 9.82 13.63
N ASN A 34 -5.78 9.87 14.58
CA ASN A 34 -5.77 10.90 15.62
C ASN A 34 -4.55 11.85 15.51
N LEU A 35 -3.33 11.30 15.42
CA LEU A 35 -2.12 12.14 15.41
C LEU A 35 -1.91 12.84 14.06
N LEU A 36 -2.06 12.10 12.96
CA LEU A 36 -1.78 12.60 11.61
C LEU A 36 -2.67 13.79 11.20
N PRO A 37 -4.00 13.77 11.44
CA PRO A 37 -4.87 14.91 11.14
C PRO A 37 -4.63 16.09 12.09
N PHE A 38 -4.27 15.82 13.35
CA PHE A 38 -3.97 16.85 14.34
C PHE A 38 -2.67 17.59 13.99
N ALA A 39 -1.59 16.86 13.74
CA ALA A 39 -0.32 17.42 13.27
C ALA A 39 -0.48 18.09 11.90
N GLY A 40 -1.22 17.46 10.98
CA GLY A 40 -1.53 18.03 9.68
C GLY A 40 -2.29 19.35 9.77
N SER A 41 -3.17 19.52 10.77
CA SER A 41 -3.89 20.78 11.04
C SER A 41 -3.05 21.85 11.73
N LEU A 42 -2.02 21.43 12.49
CA LEU A 42 -1.15 22.33 13.25
C LEU A 42 -0.02 22.88 12.38
N PHE A 43 0.56 22.07 11.49
CA PHE A 43 1.73 22.43 10.68
C PHE A 43 1.40 22.80 9.23
N SER A 44 0.24 22.39 8.70
CA SER A 44 -0.17 22.72 7.34
C SER A 44 -1.60 23.26 7.34
N ARG A 45 -1.90 24.26 6.52
CA ARG A 45 -3.30 24.64 6.27
C ARG A 45 -4.05 23.60 5.41
N HIS A 46 -3.46 22.42 5.17
CA HIS A 46 -3.93 21.37 4.26
C HIS A 46 -4.45 20.12 4.98
N ARG A 47 -5.38 20.31 5.92
CA ARG A 47 -6.09 19.22 6.61
C ARG A 47 -6.70 18.18 5.67
N ILE A 48 -7.11 18.61 4.47
CA ILE A 48 -7.72 17.77 3.43
C ILE A 48 -6.71 16.73 2.88
N ALA A 49 -5.46 17.12 2.66
CA ALA A 49 -4.45 16.23 2.07
C ALA A 49 -4.11 15.06 3.00
N TYR A 50 -3.96 15.33 4.29
CA TYR A 50 -3.69 14.29 5.30
C TYR A 50 -4.89 13.38 5.55
N LYS A 51 -6.11 13.93 5.45
CA LYS A 51 -7.35 13.12 5.48
C LYS A 51 -7.41 12.18 4.27
N TYR A 52 -7.12 12.70 3.07
CA TYR A 52 -7.10 11.90 1.84
C TYR A 52 -6.06 10.76 1.92
N LEU A 53 -4.84 11.05 2.40
CA LEU A 53 -3.80 10.05 2.58
C LEU A 53 -4.25 8.91 3.51
N ASN A 54 -4.90 9.23 4.62
CA ASN A 54 -5.43 8.21 5.53
C ASN A 54 -6.50 7.37 4.81
N GLU A 55 -7.48 8.03 4.19
CA GLU A 55 -8.56 7.33 3.50
C GLU A 55 -8.07 6.44 2.36
N SER A 56 -7.08 6.88 1.57
CA SER A 56 -6.53 6.10 0.45
C SER A 56 -5.81 4.85 0.95
N VAL A 57 -5.01 4.98 2.01
CA VAL A 57 -4.30 3.85 2.63
C VAL A 57 -5.29 2.83 3.21
N MET A 58 -6.39 3.29 3.83
CA MET A 58 -7.39 2.40 4.40
C MET A 58 -8.21 1.64 3.33
N ARG A 59 -8.48 2.30 2.19
CA ARG A 59 -9.19 1.72 1.04
C ARG A 59 -8.32 0.79 0.20
N PHE A 60 -6.99 0.85 0.33
CA PHE A 60 -6.12 -0.02 -0.44
C PHE A 60 -6.37 -1.50 -0.13
N ALA A 61 -6.30 -2.31 -1.19
CA ALA A 61 -6.54 -3.74 -1.17
C ALA A 61 -5.62 -4.44 -0.15
N ASP A 62 -6.12 -5.50 0.46
CA ASP A 62 -5.29 -6.33 1.34
C ASP A 62 -4.16 -7.02 0.56
N HIS A 63 -3.12 -7.51 1.24
CA HIS A 63 -1.96 -8.14 0.62
C HIS A 63 -2.34 -9.34 -0.26
N GLU A 64 -3.20 -10.27 0.19
CA GLU A 64 -3.68 -11.34 -0.70
C GLU A 64 -4.47 -10.78 -1.88
N GLU A 65 -5.36 -9.83 -1.61
CA GLU A 65 -6.26 -9.25 -2.63
C GLU A 65 -5.45 -8.59 -3.75
N PHE A 66 -4.43 -7.79 -3.40
CA PHE A 66 -3.57 -7.13 -4.37
C PHE A 66 -2.74 -8.14 -5.18
N ILE A 67 -2.23 -9.21 -4.55
CA ILE A 67 -1.55 -10.30 -5.25
C ILE A 67 -2.51 -10.99 -6.24
N GLN A 68 -3.77 -11.22 -5.85
CA GLN A 68 -4.77 -11.79 -6.76
C GLN A 68 -5.09 -10.83 -7.92
N MET A 69 -5.18 -9.53 -7.68
CA MET A 69 -5.33 -8.53 -8.75
C MET A 69 -4.17 -8.61 -9.74
N MET A 70 -2.92 -8.75 -9.27
CA MET A 70 -1.74 -8.91 -10.13
C MET A 70 -1.79 -10.21 -10.95
N LYS A 71 -2.22 -11.32 -10.34
CA LYS A 71 -2.42 -12.60 -11.03
C LYS A 71 -3.49 -12.49 -12.11
N SER A 72 -4.66 -11.96 -11.77
CA SER A 72 -5.79 -11.75 -12.68
C SER A 72 -5.44 -10.79 -13.83
N ALA A 73 -4.55 -9.82 -13.57
CA ALA A 73 -4.02 -8.95 -14.62
C ALA A 73 -3.12 -9.70 -15.62
N GLY A 74 -2.67 -10.92 -15.32
CA GLY A 74 -1.84 -11.77 -16.18
C GLY A 74 -0.34 -11.72 -15.88
N LEU A 75 0.05 -11.34 -14.67
CA LEU A 75 1.44 -11.39 -14.21
C LEU A 75 1.77 -12.76 -13.59
N SER A 76 3.05 -13.14 -13.64
CA SER A 76 3.61 -14.35 -13.04
C SER A 76 4.75 -14.01 -12.09
N GLN A 77 5.29 -15.01 -11.39
CA GLN A 77 6.42 -14.86 -10.47
C GLN A 77 6.21 -13.73 -9.45
N ILE A 78 4.99 -13.63 -8.93
CA ILE A 78 4.61 -12.52 -8.06
C ILE A 78 5.24 -12.73 -6.68
N THR A 79 5.95 -11.73 -6.20
CA THR A 79 6.52 -11.72 -4.83
C THR A 79 6.12 -10.47 -4.09
N GLN A 80 6.08 -10.57 -2.77
CA GLN A 80 5.87 -9.43 -1.86
C GLN A 80 7.03 -9.36 -0.87
N THR A 81 7.60 -8.18 -0.72
CA THR A 81 8.57 -7.86 0.33
C THR A 81 7.98 -6.79 1.23
N ARG A 82 7.73 -7.16 2.49
CA ARG A 82 7.18 -6.23 3.49
C ARG A 82 8.29 -5.35 4.05
N LEU A 83 8.03 -4.04 4.10
CA LEU A 83 8.90 -3.03 4.67
C LEU A 83 8.29 -2.52 5.97
N THR A 84 9.15 -2.19 6.95
CA THR A 84 8.73 -1.61 8.25
C THR A 84 7.57 -2.39 8.88
N ARG A 85 7.72 -3.72 8.94
CA ARG A 85 6.71 -4.66 9.49
C ARG A 85 5.34 -4.61 8.78
N GLY A 86 5.31 -4.19 7.51
CA GLY A 86 4.11 -4.21 6.67
C GLY A 86 3.37 -2.88 6.56
N ILE A 87 3.97 -1.76 7.00
CA ILE A 87 3.43 -0.43 6.68
C ILE A 87 3.46 -0.18 5.16
N ALA A 88 4.55 -0.59 4.51
CA ALA A 88 4.67 -0.57 3.06
C ALA A 88 5.12 -1.94 2.56
N SER A 89 4.84 -2.21 1.29
CA SER A 89 5.26 -3.43 0.62
C SER A 89 5.75 -3.14 -0.78
N ILE A 90 6.78 -3.85 -1.18
CA ILE A 90 7.20 -3.96 -2.58
C ILE A 90 6.57 -5.21 -3.15
N TYR A 91 5.74 -5.05 -4.17
CA TYR A 91 5.22 -6.15 -4.97
C TYR A 91 5.98 -6.21 -6.28
N THR A 92 6.39 -7.41 -6.67
CA THR A 92 6.98 -7.63 -8.00
C THR A 92 6.15 -8.63 -8.78
N GLY A 93 6.18 -8.54 -10.11
CA GLY A 93 5.55 -9.50 -11.00
C GLY A 93 6.09 -9.38 -12.41
N VAL A 94 6.22 -10.51 -13.09
CA VAL A 94 6.75 -10.58 -14.45
C VAL A 94 5.59 -10.67 -15.44
N LYS A 95 5.64 -9.90 -16.53
CA LYS A 95 4.70 -10.07 -17.64
C LYS A 95 4.99 -11.39 -18.33
N LYS A 96 4.02 -12.31 -18.31
CA LYS A 96 4.01 -13.47 -19.21
C LYS A 96 4.04 -13.02 -20.67
#